data_AF-G1MQE2-F1
#
_entry.id   AF-G1MQE2-F1
#
_cell.length_a   1.000
_cell.length_b   1.000
_cell.length_c   1.000
_cell.angle_alpha   90.00
_cell.angle_beta   90.00
_cell.angle_gamma   90.00
#
_symmetry.space_group_name_H-M   'P 1'
#
loop_
_entity.id
_entity.type
_entity.pdbx_description
1 polymer ?
#
loop_
_entity_poly.entity_id
_entity_poly.type
_entity_poly.pdbx_seq_one_letter_code
_entity_poly.pdbx_strand_id
1 'polypeptide(L)' 'MAGSSAPWIGSAYLFLQSTCKTIILPNLYESAQKKPCVFKALKLALKHSGVFSCLPIS' A
#
# COMPACT_ATOMS: atom_id res chain seq x y z
N MET A 1 -31.00 -18.29 3.14
CA MET A 1 -30.60 -17.04 3.84
C MET A 1 -29.11 -16.88 3.66
N ALA A 2 -28.66 -15.91 2.87
CA ALA A 2 -27.23 -15.61 2.75
C ALA A 2 -26.79 -14.93 4.04
N GLY A 3 -26.20 -15.70 4.95
CA GLY A 3 -25.66 -15.18 6.20
C GLY A 3 -24.65 -14.09 5.88
N SER A 4 -24.85 -12.91 6.46
CA SER A 4 -23.88 -11.82 6.37
C SER A 4 -22.56 -12.30 6.96
N SER A 5 -21.60 -12.63 6.10
CA SER A 5 -20.23 -12.86 6.54
C SER A 5 -19.73 -11.55 7.14
N ALA A 6 -19.36 -11.57 8.42
CA ALA A 6 -18.65 -10.45 9.02
C ALA A 6 -17.43 -10.09 8.15
N PRO A 7 -17.09 -8.80 8.00
CA PRO A 7 -15.94 -8.39 7.19
C PRO A 7 -14.66 -9.08 7.69
N TRP A 8 -13.97 -9.80 6.81
CA TRP A 8 -12.71 -10.45 7.15
C TRP A 8 -11.60 -9.41 7.18
N ILE A 9 -11.11 -9.13 8.39
CA ILE A 9 -10.05 -8.15 8.63
C ILE A 9 -8.75 -8.91 8.85
N GLY A 10 -7.71 -8.50 8.13
CA GLY A 10 -6.38 -9.08 8.22
C GLY A 10 -5.31 -8.06 7.89
N SER A 11 -4.06 -8.45 8.08
CA SER A 11 -2.90 -7.64 7.76
C SER A 11 -1.88 -8.50 7.03
N ALA A 12 -1.17 -7.90 6.08
CA ALA A 12 -0.08 -8.55 5.36
C ALA A 12 1.11 -7.61 5.30
N TYR A 13 2.31 -8.18 5.32
CA TYR A 13 3.54 -7.45 5.08
C TYR A 13 3.91 -7.57 3.61
N LEU A 14 4.22 -6.43 2.98
CA LEU A 14 4.75 -6.38 1.63
C LEU A 14 6.18 -5.88 1.67
N PHE A 15 7.11 -6.70 1.20
CA PHE A 15 8.51 -6.31 1.05
C PHE A 15 8.71 -5.73 -0.35
N LEU A 16 9.26 -4.52 -0.42
CA LEU A 16 9.49 -3.80 -1.67
C LEU A 16 10.97 -3.51 -1.82
N GLN A 17 11.52 -3.83 -3.00
CA GLN A 17 12.89 -3.52 -3.36
C GLN A 17 12.91 -2.75 -4.68
N SER A 18 13.71 -1.68 -4.73
CA SER A 18 13.99 -0.97 -5.99
C SER A 18 14.87 -1.84 -6.90
N THR A 19 14.53 -1.91 -8.19
CA THR A 19 15.43 -2.45 -9.22
C THR A 19 16.45 -1.41 -9.71
N CYS A 20 16.23 -0.13 -9.41
CA CYS A 20 17.14 0.97 -9.73
C CYS A 20 18.18 1.15 -8.61
N LYS A 21 19.45 0.89 -8.92
CA LYS A 21 20.60 1.01 -7.98
C LYS A 21 20.77 2.42 -7.39
N THR A 22 20.29 3.44 -8.08
CA THR A 22 20.35 4.85 -7.64
C THR A 22 19.24 5.22 -6.66
N ILE A 23 18.20 4.41 -6.55
CA ILE A 23 17.04 4.69 -5.69
C ILE A 23 17.14 3.84 -4.43
N ILE A 24 17.52 4.50 -3.34
CA ILE A 24 17.51 3.91 -2.01
C ILE A 24 16.11 4.12 -1.41
N LEU A 25 15.26 3.10 -1.53
CA LEU A 25 13.88 3.13 -1.05
C LEU A 25 13.76 3.58 0.43
N PRO A 26 14.59 3.07 1.37
CA PRO A 26 14.58 3.52 2.76
C PRO A 26 14.71 5.03 2.93
N ASN A 27 15.65 5.67 2.22
CA ASN A 27 15.88 7.12 2.30
C ASN A 27 14.64 7.94 1.87
N LEU A 28 13.81 7.39 0.96
CA LEU A 28 12.57 8.03 0.55
C LEU A 28 11.49 7.97 1.65
N TYR A 29 11.48 6.91 2.47
CA TYR A 29 10.57 6.76 3.60
C TYR A 29 11.00 7.57 4.83
N GLU A 30 12.30 7.80 5.01
CA GLU A 30 12.83 8.63 6.09
C GLU A 30 12.56 10.13 5.86
N SER A 31 12.50 10.56 4.60
CA SER A 31 12.19 11.95 4.26
C SER A 31 10.71 12.28 4.50
N ALA A 32 10.44 13.18 5.46
CA ALA A 32 9.08 13.65 5.77
C ALA A 32 8.34 14.26 4.57
N GLN A 33 9.08 14.88 3.63
CA GLN A 33 8.52 15.47 2.42
C GLN A 33 8.20 14.43 1.35
N LYS A 34 9.00 13.36 1.25
CA LYS A 34 8.86 12.34 0.19
C LYS A 34 7.99 11.16 0.61
N LYS A 35 7.95 10.83 1.90
CA LYS A 35 7.13 9.74 2.47
C LYS A 35 5.65 9.82 2.06
N PRO A 36 4.96 10.98 2.09
CA PRO A 36 3.57 11.08 1.64
C PRO A 36 3.40 10.75 0.15
N CYS A 37 4.37 11.15 -0.68
CA CYS A 37 4.35 10.86 -2.11
C CYS A 37 4.51 9.36 -2.39
N VAL A 38 5.43 8.69 -1.69
CA VAL A 38 5.63 7.23 -1.79
C VAL A 38 4.37 6.48 -1.36
N PHE A 39 3.77 6.86 -0.24
CA PHE A 39 2.52 6.26 0.24
C PHE A 39 1.38 6.45 -0.76
N LYS A 40 1.22 7.65 -1.32
CA LYS A 40 0.20 7.93 -2.34
C LYS A 40 0.39 7.08 -3.59
N ALA A 41 1.62 6.94 -4.06
CA ALA A 41 1.94 6.11 -5.23
C ALA A 41 1.60 4.64 -4.97
N LEU A 42 1.99 4.08 -3.83
CA LEU A 42 1.66 2.70 -3.45
C LEU A 42 0.16 2.49 -3.31
N LYS A 43 -0.55 3.42 -2.65
CA LYS A 43 -2.01 3.36 -2.51
C LYS A 43 -2.70 3.32 -3.87
N LEU A 44 -2.26 4.15 -4.83
CA LEU A 44 -2.81 4.16 -6.19
C LEU A 44 -2.51 2.86 -6.94
N ALA A 45 -1.29 2.34 -6.87
CA ALA A 45 -0.92 1.08 -7.50
C ALA A 45 -1.71 -0.11 -6.94
N LEU A 46 -1.90 -0.15 -5.62
CA LEU A 46 -2.69 -1.18 -4.94
C LEU A 46 -4.18 -1.11 -5.29
N LYS A 47 -4.74 0.09 -5.44
CA LYS A 47 -6.11 0.27 -5.95
C LYS A 47 -6.23 -0.23 -7.39
N HIS A 48 -5.24 0.05 -8.23
CA HIS A 48 -5.25 -0.34 -9.64
C HIS A 48 -5.16 -1.86 -9.83
N SER A 49 -4.35 -2.54 -9.02
CA SER A 49 -4.20 -4.00 -9.07
C SER A 49 -5.42 -4.80 -8.60
N GLY A 50 -6.48 -4.12 -8.10
CA GLY A 50 -7.70 -4.78 -7.61
C GLY A 50 -7.54 -5.50 -6.27
N VAL A 51 -6.32 -5.54 -5.72
CA VAL A 51 -5.99 -6.21 -4.43
C VAL A 51 -6.73 -5.56 -3.26
N PHE A 52 -7.14 -4.30 -3.38
CA PHE A 52 -7.75 -3.54 -2.30
C PHE A 52 -8.99 -2.74 -2.72
N SER A 53 -9.95 -3.37 -3.40
CA SER A 53 -11.28 -2.77 -3.64
C SER A 53 -12.04 -2.43 -2.34
N CYS A 54 -11.66 -3.04 -1.20
CA CYS A 54 -12.33 -2.88 0.10
C CYS A 54 -11.57 -2.04 1.14
N LEU A 55 -10.43 -1.40 0.85
CA LEU A 55 -9.78 -0.53 1.85
C LEU A 55 -10.61 0.74 2.06
N PRO A 56 -11.23 0.95 3.24
CA PRO A 56 -12.02 2.14 3.50
C PRO A 56 -11.08 3.35 3.54
N ILE A 57 -11.38 4.34 2.71
CA ILE A 57 -10.72 5.63 2.71
C ILE A 57 -11.50 6.48 3.71
N SER A 58 -10.95 6.64 4.92
CA SER A 58 -11.31 7.75 5.81
C SER A 58 -10.19 8.77 5.83
#